data_AF-A0A0K8Q6H7-F1
#
_entry.id   AF-A0A0K8Q6H7-F1
#
_cell.length_a   1.000
_cell.length_b   1.000
_cell.length_c   1.000
_cell.angle_alpha   90.00
_cell.angle_beta   90.00
_cell.angle_gamma   90.00
#
_symmetry.space_group_name_H-M   'P 1'
#
loop_
_entity.id
_entity.type
_entity.pdbx_description
1 polymer ?
#
loop_
_entity_poly.entity_id
_entity_poly.type
_entity_poly.pdbx_seq_one_letter_code
_entity_poly.pdbx_strand_id
1 'polypeptide(L)' 'MIVQAVKAGGTDTDSMVKALEGFSFDGPKGKETVRASDHALVQDMYQAKLVQKDGAWAPQVVKVVPADQVAPPEKK' A
#
# COMPACT_ATOMS: atom_id res chain seq x y z
N MET A 1 -9.88 -0.54 1.29
CA MET A 1 -9.80 -1.80 0.51
C MET A 1 -10.98 -2.75 0.75
N ILE A 2 -11.16 -3.34 1.94
CA ILE A 2 -12.20 -4.37 2.19
C ILE A 2 -13.62 -3.84 1.91
N VAL A 3 -13.96 -2.65 2.41
CA VAL A 3 -15.26 -2.03 2.16
C VAL A 3 -15.52 -1.82 0.66
N GLN A 4 -14.50 -1.42 -0.11
CA GLN A 4 -14.61 -1.29 -1.58
C GLN A 4 -14.90 -2.65 -2.22
N ALA A 5 -14.18 -3.69 -1.84
CA ALA A 5 -14.35 -5.03 -2.38
C ALA A 5 -15.77 -5.57 -2.12
N VAL A 6 -16.27 -5.44 -0.90
CA VAL A 6 -17.63 -5.87 -0.53
C VAL A 6 -18.69 -5.00 -1.23
N LYS A 7 -18.48 -3.68 -1.34
CA LYS A 7 -19.42 -2.77 -1.99
C LYS A 7 -19.58 -3.06 -3.49
N ALA A 8 -18.50 -3.46 -4.16
CA ALA A 8 -18.50 -3.72 -5.59
C ALA A 8 -18.74 -5.20 -5.96
N GLY A 9 -18.28 -6.14 -5.12
CA GLY A 9 -18.35 -7.59 -5.36
C GLY A 9 -19.38 -8.35 -4.52
N GLY A 10 -20.02 -7.70 -3.55
CA GLY A 10 -21.06 -8.32 -2.72
C GLY A 10 -20.51 -9.45 -1.85
N THR A 11 -20.92 -10.69 -2.13
CA THR A 11 -20.44 -11.92 -1.46
C THR A 11 -19.68 -12.86 -2.40
N ASP A 12 -19.50 -12.47 -3.67
CA ASP A 12 -18.78 -13.26 -4.66
C ASP A 12 -17.29 -12.87 -4.67
N THR A 13 -16.42 -13.83 -4.32
CA THR A 13 -14.99 -13.59 -4.15
C THR A 13 -14.32 -13.18 -5.46
N ASP A 14 -14.70 -13.79 -6.59
CA ASP A 14 -14.11 -13.45 -7.90
C ASP A 14 -14.46 -12.01 -8.30
N SER A 15 -15.69 -11.57 -8.00
CA SER A 15 -16.11 -10.18 -8.19
C SER A 15 -15.38 -9.23 -7.25
N MET A 16 -15.09 -9.63 -6.00
CA MET A 16 -14.28 -8.84 -5.08
C MET A 16 -12.84 -8.66 -5.57
N VAL A 17 -12.22 -9.72 -6.11
CA VAL A 17 -10.87 -9.65 -6.69
C VAL A 17 -10.85 -8.66 -7.84
N LYS A 18 -11.76 -8.81 -8.81
CA LYS A 18 -11.89 -7.89 -9.95
C LYS A 18 -12.14 -6.44 -9.53
N ALA A 19 -12.86 -6.23 -8.42
CA ALA A 19 -13.11 -4.89 -7.89
C ALA A 19 -11.86 -4.23 -7.28
N LEU A 20 -10.85 -5.02 -6.91
CA LEU A 20 -9.60 -4.53 -6.35
C LEU A 20 -8.49 -4.40 -7.39
N GLU A 21 -8.47 -5.19 -8.46
CA GLU A 21 -7.43 -5.12 -9.49
C GLU A 21 -7.35 -3.72 -10.14
N GLY A 22 -6.22 -3.03 -9.95
CA GLY A 22 -6.01 -1.66 -10.43
C GLY A 22 -6.65 -0.57 -9.57
N PHE A 23 -7.33 -0.94 -8.47
CA PHE A 23 -7.97 0.02 -7.58
C PHE A 23 -6.91 0.83 -6.80
N SER A 24 -7.02 2.16 -6.88
CA SER A 24 -6.26 3.10 -6.06
C SER A 24 -7.12 3.73 -4.96
N PHE A 25 -6.53 3.94 -3.79
CA PHE A 25 -7.18 4.63 -2.67
C PHE A 25 -6.15 5.38 -1.81
N ASP A 26 -6.64 6.36 -1.04
CA ASP A 26 -5.83 7.05 -0.04
C ASP A 26 -5.82 6.26 1.28
N GLY A 27 -4.63 5.82 1.69
CA GLY A 27 -4.34 5.17 2.96
C GLY A 27 -3.47 6.04 3.87
N PRO A 28 -3.10 5.53 5.07
CA PRO A 28 -2.22 6.25 6.00
C PRO A 28 -0.85 6.62 5.42
N LYS A 29 -0.41 5.91 4.38
CA LYS A 29 0.85 6.14 3.67
C LYS A 29 0.68 6.96 2.38
N GLY A 30 -0.48 7.58 2.18
CA GLY A 30 -0.83 8.29 0.96
C GLY A 30 -1.51 7.36 -0.05
N LYS A 31 -1.29 7.62 -1.34
CA LYS A 31 -1.95 6.85 -2.40
C LYS A 31 -1.36 5.44 -2.50
N GLU A 32 -2.22 4.44 -2.42
CA GLU A 32 -1.89 3.02 -2.55
C GLU A 32 -2.66 2.44 -3.74
N THR A 33 -2.08 1.48 -4.46
CA THR A 33 -2.73 0.81 -5.60
C THR A 33 -2.54 -0.69 -5.53
N VAL A 34 -3.62 -1.44 -5.70
CA VAL A 34 -3.56 -2.91 -5.83
C VAL A 34 -3.18 -3.23 -7.28
N ARG A 35 -1.95 -3.70 -7.51
CA ARG A 35 -1.47 -4.05 -8.84
C ARG A 35 -2.23 -5.25 -9.39
N ALA A 36 -2.75 -5.16 -10.61
CA ALA A 36 -3.61 -6.20 -11.17
C ALA A 36 -2.88 -7.53 -11.45
N SER A 37 -1.60 -7.51 -11.81
CA SER A 37 -0.86 -8.70 -12.24
C SER A 37 -0.54 -9.69 -11.12
N ASP A 38 -0.33 -9.21 -9.89
CA ASP A 38 0.10 -10.04 -8.76
C ASP A 38 -0.47 -9.61 -7.41
N HIS A 39 -1.40 -8.65 -7.41
CA HIS A 39 -2.09 -8.10 -6.25
C HIS A 39 -1.16 -7.46 -5.21
N ALA A 40 0.06 -7.08 -5.61
CA ALA A 40 0.94 -6.28 -4.76
C ALA A 40 0.31 -4.92 -4.45
N LEU A 41 0.37 -4.50 -3.17
CA LEU A 41 -0.08 -3.17 -2.76
C LEU A 41 1.05 -2.15 -2.93
N VAL A 42 1.08 -1.54 -4.12
CA VAL A 42 2.10 -0.57 -4.55
C VAL A 42 1.86 0.77 -3.87
N GLN A 43 2.90 1.28 -3.22
CA GLN A 43 2.86 2.47 -2.37
C GLN A 43 4.28 2.99 -2.11
N ASP A 44 4.39 4.24 -1.69
CA ASP A 44 5.66 4.79 -1.26
C ASP A 44 6.17 4.08 0.01
N MET A 45 7.49 4.00 0.14
CA MET A 45 8.16 3.43 1.30
C MET A 45 9.01 4.48 1.98
N TYR A 46 9.30 4.27 3.27
CA TYR A 46 9.93 5.29 4.10
C TYR A 46 11.18 4.72 4.76
N GLN A 47 12.30 5.39 4.53
CA GLN A 47 13.48 5.18 5.36
C GLN A 47 13.31 6.00 6.64
N ALA A 48 13.35 5.32 7.79
CA ALA A 48 13.23 5.96 9.09
C ALA A 48 14.47 5.70 9.94
N LYS A 49 14.75 6.64 10.85
CA LYS A 49 15.79 6.54 11.88
C LYS A 49 15.16 6.76 13.25
N LEU A 50 15.56 5.99 14.25
CA LEU A 50 15.15 6.24 15.63
C LEU A 50 15.95 7.41 16.22
N VAL A 51 15.25 8.33 16.88
CA VAL A 51 15.82 9.46 17.62
C VAL A 51 15.27 9.47 19.04
N GLN A 52 16.08 9.90 20.01
CA GLN A 52 15.57 10.12 21.36
C GLN A 52 14.85 11.46 21.45
N LYS A 53 13.64 11.45 22.00
CA LYS A 53 12.85 12.64 22.31
C LYS A 53 12.17 12.41 23.65
N ASP A 54 12.38 13.33 24.59
CA ASP A 54 11.76 13.29 25.93
C ASP A 54 11.99 11.96 26.69
N GLY A 55 13.18 11.37 26.54
CA GLY A 55 13.53 10.08 27.18
C GLY A 55 12.96 8.83 26.51
N ALA A 56 12.25 8.97 25.38
CA ALA A 56 11.70 7.87 24.60
C ALA A 56 12.28 7.82 23.17
N TRP A 57 12.28 6.64 22.55
CA TRP A 57 12.65 6.48 21.14
C TRP A 57 11.45 6.79 20.24
N ALA A 58 11.65 7.67 19.26
CA ALA A 58 10.65 8.01 18.25
C ALA A 58 11.23 7.85 16.83
N PRO A 59 10.44 7.42 15.84
CA PRO A 59 10.87 7.39 14.45
C PRO A 59 10.89 8.79 13.84
N GLN A 60 11.97 9.11 13.13
CA GLN A 60 12.10 10.27 12.27
C GLN A 60 12.25 9.79 10.82
N VAL A 61 11.43 10.30 9.92
CA VAL A 61 11.54 10.00 8.48
C VAL A 61 12.80 10.67 7.93
N VAL A 62 13.65 9.88 7.28
CA VAL A 62 14.88 10.32 6.61
C VAL A 62 14.61 10.58 5.14
N LYS A 63 13.87 9.67 4.50
CA LYS A 63 13.57 9.73 3.06
C LYS A 63 12.26 9.03 2.75
N VAL A 64 11.48 9.62 1.84
CA VAL A 64 10.40 8.94 1.13
C VAL A 64 10.96 8.38 -0.17
N VAL A 65 10.75 7.10 -0.40
CA VAL A 65 11.18 6.38 -1.60
C VAL A 65 9.93 6.09 -2.45
N PRO A 66 9.84 6.67 -3.66
CA PRO A 66 8.69 6.51 -4.54
C PRO A 66 8.38 5.04 -4.85
N ALA A 67 7.09 4.72 -4.96
CA ALA A 67 6.59 3.36 -5.15
C ALA A 67 7.22 2.62 -6.34
N ASP A 68 7.50 3.31 -7.45
CA ASP A 68 8.09 2.76 -8.67
C ASP A 68 9.55 2.30 -8.50
N GLN A 69 10.25 2.77 -7.46
CA GLN A 69 11.63 2.39 -7.16
C GLN A 69 11.73 1.23 -6.17
N VAL A 70 10.66 0.94 -5.43
CA VAL A 70 10.64 -0.06 -4.33
C VAL A 70 9.65 -1.19 -4.57
N ALA A 71 8.80 -1.07 -5.59
CA ALA A 71 7.89 -2.13 -5.96
C ALA A 71 8.66 -3.44 -6.22
N PRO A 72 8.24 -4.56 -5.61
CA PRO A 72 8.81 -5.85 -5.92
C PRO A 72 8.68 -6.17 -7.43
N PRO A 73 9.69 -6.86 -8.00
CA PRO A 73 9.64 -7.24 -9.40
C PRO A 73 8.44 -8.15 -9.67
N GLU A 74 7.79 -7.94 -10.82
CA GLU A 74 6.75 -8.86 -11.30
C GLU A 74 7.39 -10.16 -11.76
N LYS A 75 6.61 -11.24 -11.69
CA LYS A 75 7.02 -12.51 -12.32
C LYS A 75 7.21 -12.26 -13.82
N LYS A 76 8.32 -12.77 -14.35
CA LYS A 76 8.57 -12.81 -15.80
C LYS A 76 7.65 -13.81 -16.48
#